data_AF-A0A6J1M952-F1
#
_entry.id   AF-A0A6J1M952-F1
#
_cell.length_a   1.000
_cell.length_b   1.000
_cell.length_c   1.000
_cell.angle_alpha   90.00
_cell.angle_beta   90.00
_cell.angle_gamma   90.00
#
_symmetry.space_group_name_H-M   'P 1'
#
loop_
_entity.id
_entity.type
_entity.pdbx_description
1 polymer ?
#
loop_
_entity_poly.entity_id
_entity_poly.type
_entity_poly.pdbx_seq_one_letter_code
_entity_poly.pdbx_strand_id
1 'polypeptide(L)'
;MAFSGHVDSDGEIVLNDEIFSGRTRISSISTPSEQSELSLGEHSLRSDPSDHHWEPSLMQHPSNLLYKSHGASSSSSSAPLSLPPAEGITYTHSKANTNSLYSFTGMYGSLKHMETQSNRVPSLGLTSKASTLDYMREIGGLKIDREPQLAYETWYASKQMLRQQELQRQKEEREMEMEKHELRKQLSKLCYEQWLRNKSQQAEQRRMDEHLQQAALQAANSMANQNKTVRNVPQAEIRQVVQSWWIKKQEQQKRQRLEMQRHQLKKKREEQRRKQLAEKAWQKWMTNVYGKPKPVPMNQGMDSLRGSVSAMYVNPLPWQPLKKVQDELKYHK
;
A
#
# COMPACT_ATOMS: atom_id res chain seq x y z
N MET A 1 5.22 -2.68 -13.62
CA MET A 1 6.03 -3.45 -14.60
C MET A 1 7.47 -3.29 -14.18
N ALA A 2 8.13 -4.39 -13.80
CA ALA A 2 9.56 -4.44 -13.56
C ALA A 2 10.15 -5.28 -14.68
N PHE A 3 11.23 -4.80 -15.29
CA PHE A 3 11.95 -5.52 -16.35
C PHE A 3 13.26 -6.01 -15.76
N SER A 4 13.49 -7.32 -15.80
CA SER A 4 14.76 -7.95 -15.44
C SER A 4 15.62 -8.07 -16.69
N GLY A 5 16.40 -7.02 -16.99
CA GLY A 5 17.54 -7.10 -17.91
C GLY A 5 18.82 -7.25 -17.12
N HIS A 6 19.81 -7.95 -17.68
CA HIS A 6 21.18 -7.95 -17.15
C HIS A 6 22.06 -7.09 -18.06
N VAL A 7 23.10 -6.49 -17.48
CA VAL A 7 24.14 -5.77 -18.24
C VAL A 7 25.30 -6.74 -18.43
N ASP A 8 25.77 -6.89 -19.68
CA ASP A 8 26.92 -7.73 -19.98
C ASP A 8 28.25 -7.05 -19.63
N SER A 9 29.37 -7.71 -19.94
CA SER A 9 30.72 -7.18 -19.68
C SER A 9 31.07 -5.94 -20.50
N ASP A 10 30.36 -5.70 -21.60
CA ASP A 10 30.62 -4.61 -22.54
C ASP A 10 29.74 -3.38 -22.25
N GLY A 11 28.78 -3.53 -21.32
CA GLY A 11 27.90 -2.47 -20.85
C GLY A 11 26.55 -2.40 -21.56
N GLU A 12 26.26 -3.34 -22.46
CA GLU A 12 25.01 -3.41 -23.20
C GLU A 12 23.90 -4.08 -22.35
N ILE A 13 22.68 -3.57 -22.47
CA ILE A 13 21.52 -4.10 -21.73
C ILE A 13 20.87 -5.18 -22.57
N VAL A 14 21.29 -6.44 -22.34
CA VAL A 14 20.68 -7.60 -23.00
C VAL A 14 19.30 -7.86 -22.38
N LEU A 15 18.27 -7.56 -23.16
CA LEU A 15 16.88 -7.92 -22.86
C LEU A 15 16.60 -9.31 -23.43
N ASN A 16 16.47 -10.32 -22.56
CA ASN A 16 16.04 -11.64 -22.99
C ASN A 16 14.57 -11.59 -23.42
N ASP A 17 14.28 -11.96 -24.67
CA ASP A 17 12.93 -12.11 -25.23
C ASP A 17 12.21 -13.37 -24.69
N GLU A 18 12.25 -13.59 -23.37
CA GLU A 18 11.38 -14.55 -22.71
C GLU A 18 9.94 -14.02 -22.75
N ILE A 19 9.19 -14.47 -23.77
CA ILE A 19 7.76 -14.24 -23.92
C ILE A 19 7.04 -14.93 -22.75
N PHE A 20 6.89 -14.20 -21.64
CA PHE A 20 6.18 -14.63 -20.45
C PHE A 20 4.70 -14.83 -20.77
N SER A 21 4.36 -16.03 -21.25
CA SER A 21 3.00 -16.50 -21.48
C SER A 21 2.32 -16.81 -20.13
N GLY A 22 2.23 -15.80 -19.28
CA GLY A 22 1.61 -15.85 -17.96
C GLY A 22 0.11 -16.12 -18.09
N ARG A 23 -0.26 -17.40 -18.07
CA ARG A 23 -1.66 -17.84 -18.07
C ARG A 23 -2.30 -17.52 -16.73
N THR A 24 -2.80 -16.29 -16.58
CA THR A 24 -3.50 -15.80 -15.39
C THR A 24 -4.72 -16.66 -15.08
N ARG A 25 -4.56 -17.68 -14.24
CA ARG A 25 -5.69 -18.41 -13.66
C ARG A 25 -6.28 -17.56 -12.54
N ILE A 26 -7.44 -16.97 -12.84
CA ILE A 26 -8.27 -16.31 -11.82
C ILE A 26 -8.94 -17.41 -11.00
N SER A 27 -8.35 -17.73 -9.85
CA SER A 27 -8.99 -18.60 -8.86
C SER A 27 -10.11 -17.82 -8.16
N SER A 28 -11.36 -18.05 -8.56
CA SER A 28 -12.52 -17.54 -7.82
C SER A 28 -12.63 -18.29 -6.49
N ILE A 29 -12.19 -17.65 -5.39
CA ILE A 29 -12.35 -18.20 -4.05
C ILE A 29 -13.79 -17.97 -3.62
N SER A 30 -14.62 -19.00 -3.76
CA SER A 30 -15.98 -19.01 -3.22
C SER A 30 -15.92 -19.15 -1.71
N THR A 31 -16.36 -18.13 -0.98
CA THR A 31 -16.56 -18.20 0.47
C THR A 31 -17.78 -19.08 0.78
N PRO A 32 -17.69 -20.10 1.65
CA PRO A 32 -18.85 -20.84 2.09
C PRO A 32 -19.74 -19.94 2.98
N SER A 33 -21.04 -19.97 2.72
CA SER A 33 -22.04 -19.32 3.57
C SER A 33 -22.44 -20.27 4.68
N GLU A 34 -22.02 -19.99 5.92
CA GLU A 34 -22.51 -20.75 7.08
C GLU A 34 -23.97 -20.39 7.37
N GLN A 35 -24.87 -21.35 7.18
CA GLN A 35 -26.20 -21.33 7.79
C GLN A 35 -26.08 -21.94 9.20
N SER A 36 -26.33 -21.15 10.24
CA SER A 36 -26.61 -21.66 11.58
C SER A 36 -28.10 -21.56 11.85
N GLU A 37 -28.80 -22.69 11.80
CA GLU A 37 -30.10 -22.82 12.44
C GLU A 37 -29.92 -22.95 13.95
N LEU A 38 -30.59 -22.10 14.73
CA LEU A 38 -30.99 -22.42 16.09
C LEU A 38 -32.42 -21.91 16.33
N SER A 39 -33.22 -22.75 16.98
CA SER A 39 -34.67 -22.59 17.17
C SER A 39 -35.03 -22.70 18.65
N LEU A 40 -36.16 -22.09 19.04
CA LEU A 40 -36.75 -21.99 20.40
C LEU A 40 -35.87 -21.24 21.44
N GLY A 41 -36.35 -20.30 22.25
CA GLY A 41 -37.65 -19.60 22.38
C GLY A 41 -37.42 -18.22 23.05
N GLU A 42 -38.37 -17.51 23.67
CA GLU A 42 -39.78 -17.78 23.99
C GLU A 42 -40.59 -16.44 24.04
N HIS A 43 -41.87 -16.54 24.43
CA HIS A 43 -42.88 -15.50 24.64
C HIS A 43 -42.44 -14.19 25.36
N SER A 44 -42.84 -13.04 24.81
CA SER A 44 -43.55 -12.01 25.59
C SER A 44 -44.44 -11.12 24.71
N LEU A 45 -45.65 -10.85 25.17
CA LEU A 45 -46.67 -10.07 24.46
C LEU A 45 -46.42 -8.56 24.59
N ARG A 46 -46.46 -7.83 23.47
CA ARG A 46 -46.96 -6.45 23.47
C ARG A 46 -47.45 -6.00 22.09
N SER A 47 -48.72 -5.63 22.03
CA SER A 47 -49.35 -4.99 20.87
C SER A 47 -48.94 -3.53 20.78
N ASP A 48 -48.65 -3.03 19.58
CA ASP A 48 -49.50 -2.01 18.93
C ASP A 48 -49.15 -1.86 17.43
N PRO A 49 -50.11 -1.46 16.57
CA PRO A 49 -49.91 -1.37 15.13
C PRO A 49 -49.45 0.04 14.69
N SER A 50 -48.58 0.11 13.71
CA SER A 50 -48.38 1.32 12.89
C SER A 50 -47.89 0.93 11.51
N ASP A 51 -48.74 1.13 10.50
CA ASP A 51 -48.43 0.99 9.09
C ASP A 51 -47.17 1.74 8.70
N HIS A 52 -46.28 1.10 7.93
CA HIS A 52 -45.55 1.74 6.83
C HIS A 52 -45.10 0.67 5.81
N HIS A 53 -46.04 0.31 4.95
CA HIS A 53 -45.84 -0.54 3.77
C HIS A 53 -44.91 0.17 2.75
N TRP A 54 -43.63 -0.22 2.73
CA TRP A 54 -42.69 0.16 1.67
C TRP A 54 -42.43 -1.03 0.74
N GLU A 55 -43.08 -1.00 -0.42
CA GLU A 55 -42.97 -2.01 -1.47
C GLU A 55 -41.74 -1.73 -2.36
N PRO A 56 -40.78 -2.66 -2.52
CA PRO A 56 -39.73 -2.54 -3.52
C PRO A 56 -40.24 -3.04 -4.88
N SER A 57 -40.32 -2.16 -5.87
CA SER A 57 -40.87 -2.47 -7.19
C SER A 57 -40.18 -3.65 -7.88
N LEU A 58 -40.97 -4.61 -8.37
CA LEU A 58 -40.51 -5.66 -9.29
C LEU A 58 -40.00 -5.03 -10.61
N MET A 59 -38.69 -4.99 -10.81
CA MET A 59 -38.10 -4.79 -12.14
C MET A 59 -38.24 -6.08 -12.96
N GLN A 60 -39.28 -6.14 -13.79
CA GLN A 60 -39.43 -7.19 -14.80
C GLN A 60 -38.39 -7.00 -15.91
N HIS A 61 -37.48 -7.96 -16.06
CA HIS A 61 -36.57 -8.04 -17.21
C HIS A 61 -37.18 -8.91 -18.33
N PRO A 62 -37.39 -8.39 -19.55
CA PRO A 62 -37.80 -9.22 -20.68
C PRO A 62 -36.62 -10.00 -21.27
N SER A 63 -36.48 -11.27 -20.86
CA SER A 63 -35.51 -12.21 -21.45
C SER A 63 -36.03 -12.79 -22.76
N ASN A 64 -35.72 -12.14 -23.89
CA ASN A 64 -35.95 -12.67 -25.23
C ASN A 64 -34.62 -12.85 -25.98
N LEU A 65 -33.99 -14.02 -25.81
CA LEU A 65 -32.93 -14.49 -26.72
C LEU A 65 -33.16 -15.97 -27.07
N LEU A 66 -33.95 -16.15 -28.13
CA LEU A 66 -34.28 -17.40 -28.78
C LEU A 66 -33.06 -17.96 -29.53
N TYR A 67 -32.27 -18.84 -28.90
CA TYR A 67 -31.21 -19.56 -29.62
C TYR A 67 -31.79 -20.82 -30.27
N LYS A 68 -32.05 -20.75 -31.58
CA LYS A 68 -32.63 -21.84 -32.36
C LYS A 68 -31.58 -22.91 -32.66
N SER A 69 -31.61 -23.99 -31.90
CA SER A 69 -30.85 -25.22 -32.18
C SER A 69 -31.44 -25.95 -33.40
N HIS A 70 -30.62 -26.13 -34.43
CA HIS A 70 -30.76 -27.24 -35.38
C HIS A 70 -29.37 -27.83 -35.63
N GLY A 71 -29.18 -29.10 -35.30
CA GLY A 71 -28.06 -29.89 -35.79
C GLY A 71 -28.50 -30.82 -36.90
N ALA A 72 -27.57 -31.21 -37.76
CA ALA A 72 -27.46 -32.55 -38.33
C ALA A 72 -26.14 -32.71 -39.10
N SER A 73 -25.45 -33.84 -38.85
CA SER A 73 -24.57 -34.59 -39.78
C SER A 73 -23.51 -33.82 -40.59
N SER A 74 -22.22 -34.18 -40.49
CA SER A 74 -21.74 -35.46 -41.04
C SER A 74 -20.40 -35.93 -40.46
N SER A 75 -20.19 -37.24 -40.50
CA SER A 75 -19.03 -37.98 -39.99
C SER A 75 -17.82 -37.99 -40.93
N SER A 76 -16.59 -37.97 -40.39
CA SER A 76 -15.47 -38.76 -40.94
C SER A 76 -14.24 -38.86 -40.02
N SER A 77 -13.57 -40.02 -40.07
CA SER A 77 -12.13 -40.28 -39.85
C SER A 77 -11.47 -40.00 -38.49
N SER A 78 -11.42 -41.07 -37.70
CA SER A 78 -10.38 -41.45 -36.74
C SER A 78 -8.92 -41.05 -37.03
N ALA A 79 -8.20 -40.67 -35.97
CA ALA A 79 -6.79 -41.03 -35.71
C ALA A 79 -6.50 -40.91 -34.19
N PRO A 80 -5.90 -41.91 -33.52
CA PRO A 80 -5.55 -41.82 -32.10
C PRO A 80 -4.17 -41.16 -31.90
N LEU A 81 -4.11 -40.05 -31.16
CA LEU A 81 -2.85 -39.44 -30.73
C LEU A 81 -2.53 -39.85 -29.29
N SER A 82 -1.36 -40.47 -29.14
CA SER A 82 -0.87 -41.07 -27.90
C SER A 82 -0.69 -40.04 -26.77
N LEU A 83 -1.08 -40.43 -25.56
CA LEU A 83 -0.69 -39.70 -24.34
C LEU A 83 0.82 -39.94 -24.07
N PRO A 84 1.62 -38.91 -23.75
CA PRO A 84 2.96 -39.12 -23.21
C PRO A 84 2.87 -39.69 -21.78
N PRO A 85 3.85 -40.49 -21.34
CA PRO A 85 3.86 -41.06 -20.00
C PRO A 85 4.05 -39.99 -18.92
N ALA A 86 3.42 -40.21 -17.77
CA ALA A 86 3.58 -39.35 -16.60
C ALA A 86 4.92 -39.65 -15.90
N GLU A 87 5.97 -38.91 -16.25
CA GLU A 87 7.22 -38.92 -15.49
C GLU A 87 7.07 -38.14 -14.18
N GLY A 88 7.45 -38.77 -13.07
CA GLY A 88 7.23 -38.25 -11.73
C GLY A 88 8.16 -37.08 -11.39
N ILE A 89 7.60 -35.89 -11.26
CA ILE A 89 8.32 -34.73 -10.73
C ILE A 89 8.41 -34.86 -9.21
N THR A 90 9.63 -35.05 -8.71
CA THR A 90 9.93 -35.07 -7.27
C THR A 90 9.65 -33.71 -6.63
N TYR A 91 8.89 -33.71 -5.53
CA TYR A 91 8.64 -32.52 -4.72
C TYR A 91 9.94 -32.01 -4.07
N THR A 92 10.61 -31.05 -4.71
CA THR A 92 11.58 -30.22 -4.01
C THR A 92 10.83 -29.16 -3.19
N HIS A 93 11.05 -29.12 -1.88
CA HIS A 93 10.45 -28.14 -0.99
C HIS A 93 11.00 -26.73 -1.27
N SER A 94 10.47 -26.07 -2.29
CA SER A 94 10.65 -24.63 -2.49
C SER A 94 10.02 -23.89 -1.31
N LYS A 95 10.85 -23.21 -0.53
CA LYS A 95 10.41 -22.35 0.58
C LYS A 95 9.61 -21.19 -0.01
N ALA A 96 8.29 -21.33 -0.02
CA ALA A 96 7.37 -20.30 -0.48
C ALA A 96 7.56 -19.03 0.38
N ASN A 97 8.29 -18.06 -0.16
CA ASN A 97 8.48 -16.76 0.44
C ASN A 97 7.15 -16.00 0.38
N THR A 98 6.34 -16.14 1.43
CA THR A 98 5.08 -15.40 1.58
C THR A 98 5.41 -13.92 1.69
N ASN A 99 5.26 -13.18 0.59
CA ASN A 99 5.37 -11.73 0.54
C ASN A 99 4.22 -11.08 1.33
N SER A 100 4.33 -11.13 2.66
CA SER A 100 3.56 -10.30 3.56
C SER A 100 3.84 -8.84 3.24
N LEU A 101 2.77 -8.06 3.04
CA LEU A 101 2.83 -6.62 2.80
C LEU A 101 3.34 -5.81 4.01
N TYR A 102 3.75 -6.47 5.10
CA TYR A 102 4.36 -5.89 6.29
C TYR A 102 5.72 -6.54 6.62
N SER A 103 6.70 -6.39 5.71
CA SER A 103 8.09 -6.75 5.99
C SER A 103 8.78 -5.65 6.83
N PHE A 104 8.72 -5.78 8.16
CA PHE A 104 9.44 -4.92 9.11
C PHE A 104 10.97 -4.91 8.89
N THR A 105 11.49 -5.92 8.19
CA THR A 105 12.91 -6.08 7.81
C THR A 105 13.47 -4.85 7.10
N GLY A 106 12.65 -4.13 6.32
CA GLY A 106 13.08 -2.93 5.60
C GLY A 106 13.42 -1.72 6.48
N MET A 107 12.96 -1.68 7.74
CA MET A 107 13.16 -0.51 8.61
C MET A 107 14.40 -0.60 9.52
N TYR A 108 14.95 -1.80 9.71
CA TYR A 108 16.17 -2.03 10.50
C TYR A 108 17.31 -2.73 9.71
N GLY A 109 17.08 -3.07 8.44
CA GLY A 109 17.99 -3.78 7.55
C GLY A 109 19.19 -2.96 7.02
N SER A 110 20.03 -2.41 7.90
CA SER A 110 21.39 -1.97 7.53
C SER A 110 22.39 -1.90 8.69
N LEU A 111 22.13 -2.59 9.80
CA LEU A 111 23.19 -2.84 10.79
C LEU A 111 24.14 -3.91 10.21
N LYS A 112 25.19 -3.46 9.52
CA LYS A 112 26.21 -4.36 8.96
C LYS A 112 26.81 -5.21 10.09
N HIS A 113 26.77 -6.52 9.90
CA HIS A 113 27.45 -7.48 10.77
C HIS A 113 28.96 -7.29 10.62
N MET A 114 29.58 -6.58 11.57
CA MET A 114 31.03 -6.58 11.71
C MET A 114 31.43 -7.80 12.54
N GLU A 115 31.84 -8.87 11.85
CA GLU A 115 32.57 -9.97 12.47
C GLU A 115 33.99 -9.53 12.85
N THR A 116 34.09 -8.72 13.90
CA THR A 116 35.38 -8.44 14.56
C THR A 116 35.53 -9.39 15.75
N GLN A 117 36.45 -10.33 15.61
CA GLN A 117 36.69 -11.41 16.58
C GLN A 117 37.08 -10.87 17.96
N SER A 118 36.21 -11.05 18.97
CA SER A 118 36.59 -11.00 20.40
C SER A 118 35.46 -11.55 21.29
N ASN A 119 35.31 -12.88 21.34
CA ASN A 119 34.38 -13.54 22.29
C ASN A 119 34.99 -13.60 23.70
N ARG A 120 35.19 -12.44 24.33
CA ARG A 120 35.43 -12.31 25.77
C ARG A 120 34.42 -11.34 26.38
N VAL A 121 33.30 -11.90 26.81
CA VAL A 121 32.36 -11.20 27.70
C VAL A 121 33.09 -10.95 29.02
N PRO A 122 33.22 -9.70 29.50
CA PRO A 122 33.82 -9.44 30.79
C PRO A 122 32.96 -10.09 31.89
N SER A 123 33.60 -10.78 32.83
CA SER A 123 32.92 -11.40 33.96
C SER A 123 32.23 -10.32 34.80
N LEU A 124 30.91 -10.22 34.65
CA LEU A 124 30.08 -9.31 35.45
C LEU A 124 30.12 -9.76 36.91
N GLY A 125 31.03 -9.15 37.68
CA GLY A 125 31.18 -9.39 39.11
C GLY A 125 30.00 -8.85 39.90
N LEU A 126 28.87 -9.56 39.86
CA LEU A 126 27.66 -9.31 40.63
C LEU A 126 27.86 -9.64 42.12
N THR A 127 28.90 -9.05 42.73
CA THR A 127 29.08 -9.01 44.18
C THR A 127 28.08 -8.02 44.77
N SER A 128 26.84 -8.49 44.89
CA SER A 128 25.72 -7.73 45.43
C SER A 128 25.99 -7.35 46.89
N LYS A 129 26.59 -6.17 47.08
CA LYS A 129 26.51 -5.45 48.35
C LYS A 129 25.09 -4.92 48.44
N ALA A 130 24.34 -5.42 49.41
CA ALA A 130 22.90 -5.14 49.58
C ALA A 130 22.61 -3.64 49.42
N SER A 131 21.95 -3.28 48.31
CA SER A 131 21.67 -1.89 47.98
C SER A 131 20.49 -1.40 48.83
N THR A 132 20.79 -0.63 49.87
CA THR A 132 19.82 -0.10 50.85
C THR A 132 18.98 1.07 50.29
N LEU A 133 18.67 1.08 49.00
CA LEU A 133 17.80 2.08 48.37
C LEU A 133 16.34 1.68 48.50
N ASP A 134 15.81 1.92 49.69
CA ASP A 134 14.41 1.75 50.09
C ASP A 134 13.50 2.81 49.42
N TYR A 135 13.37 2.75 48.09
CA TYR A 135 12.61 3.68 47.24
C TYR A 135 11.11 3.78 47.63
N MET A 136 10.61 2.89 48.48
CA MET A 136 9.26 2.94 49.04
C MET A 136 9.11 4.04 50.12
N ARG A 137 10.20 4.49 50.74
CA ARG A 137 10.16 5.33 51.95
C ARG A 137 9.86 6.82 51.68
N GLU A 138 10.36 7.39 50.57
CA GLU A 138 10.14 8.82 50.26
C GLU A 138 8.76 9.13 49.65
N ILE A 139 8.05 8.14 49.13
CA ILE A 139 6.67 8.32 48.60
C ILE A 139 5.68 8.68 49.73
N GLY A 140 6.06 8.44 51.00
CA GLY A 140 5.22 8.71 52.17
C GLY A 140 4.84 10.18 52.38
N GLY A 141 5.66 11.13 51.91
CA GLY A 141 5.42 12.58 52.05
C GLY A 141 4.57 13.21 50.94
N LEU A 142 4.31 12.48 49.85
CA LEU A 142 3.51 12.90 48.70
C LEU A 142 2.17 12.16 48.63
N LYS A 143 1.68 11.69 49.79
CA LYS A 143 0.30 11.22 49.97
C LYS A 143 -0.65 12.40 49.79
N ILE A 144 -1.05 12.63 48.55
CA ILE A 144 -2.28 13.35 48.24
C ILE A 144 -3.40 12.49 48.82
N ASP A 145 -3.97 12.92 49.95
CA ASP A 145 -5.14 12.30 50.57
C ASP A 145 -6.38 12.51 49.70
N ARG A 146 -6.40 11.81 48.56
CA ARG A 146 -7.56 11.63 47.71
C ARG A 146 -8.41 10.54 48.33
N GLU A 147 -9.68 10.86 48.53
CA GLU A 147 -10.69 9.87 48.88
C GLU A 147 -10.61 8.68 47.88
N PRO A 148 -10.41 7.43 48.37
CA PRO A 148 -10.22 6.28 47.48
C PRO A 148 -11.37 6.09 46.48
N GLN A 149 -12.60 6.46 46.89
CA GLN A 149 -13.80 6.42 46.07
C GLN A 149 -13.68 7.33 44.84
N LEU A 150 -13.37 8.63 45.04
CA LEU A 150 -13.19 9.60 43.95
C LEU A 150 -12.02 9.24 43.02
N ALA A 151 -10.94 8.67 43.57
CA ALA A 151 -9.82 8.18 42.78
C ALA A 151 -10.24 7.01 41.86
N TYR A 152 -11.02 6.07 42.38
CA TYR A 152 -11.57 4.95 41.61
C TYR A 152 -12.56 5.42 40.53
N GLU A 153 -13.49 6.30 40.87
CA GLU A 153 -14.48 6.85 39.93
C GLU A 153 -13.82 7.65 38.80
N THR A 154 -12.83 8.49 39.12
CA THR A 154 -12.05 9.24 38.12
C THR A 154 -11.29 8.29 37.19
N TRP A 155 -10.66 7.25 37.73
CA TRP A 155 -9.97 6.23 36.94
C TRP A 155 -10.93 5.44 36.05
N TYR A 156 -12.09 5.04 36.58
CA TYR A 156 -13.11 4.30 35.85
C TYR A 156 -13.72 5.13 34.71
N ALA A 157 -14.07 6.39 34.98
CA ALA A 157 -14.53 7.34 33.96
C ALA A 157 -13.47 7.55 32.87
N SER A 158 -12.20 7.72 33.24
CA SER A 158 -11.09 7.80 32.27
C SER A 158 -10.94 6.53 31.44
N LYS A 159 -11.09 5.33 32.03
CA LYS A 159 -11.09 4.06 31.30
C LYS A 159 -12.28 3.90 30.35
N GLN A 160 -13.46 4.39 30.71
CA GLN A 160 -14.63 4.38 29.83
C GLN A 160 -14.48 5.38 28.67
N MET A 161 -14.01 6.59 28.93
CA MET A 161 -13.64 7.58 27.92
C MET A 161 -12.66 7.00 26.88
N LEU A 162 -11.60 6.33 27.34
CA LEU A 162 -10.61 5.70 26.45
C LEU A 162 -11.22 4.60 25.57
N ARG A 163 -12.13 3.77 26.10
CA ARG A 163 -12.84 2.76 25.30
C ARG A 163 -13.74 3.39 24.23
N GLN A 164 -14.47 4.44 24.58
CA GLN A 164 -15.33 5.16 23.62
C GLN A 164 -14.52 5.84 22.52
N GLN A 165 -13.42 6.51 22.89
CA GLN A 165 -12.50 7.14 21.94
C GLN A 165 -11.87 6.11 20.98
N GLU A 166 -11.48 4.94 21.48
CA GLU A 166 -10.95 3.86 20.66
C GLU A 166 -11.99 3.31 19.67
N LEU A 167 -13.23 3.10 20.12
CA LEU A 167 -14.32 2.65 19.26
C LEU A 167 -14.65 3.69 18.18
N GLN A 168 -14.65 4.98 18.53
CA GLN A 168 -14.82 6.07 17.56
C GLN A 168 -13.68 6.09 16.53
N ARG A 169 -12.42 5.99 16.97
CA ARG A 169 -11.25 5.91 16.08
C ARG A 169 -11.35 4.76 15.08
N GLN A 170 -11.77 3.58 15.54
CA GLN A 170 -12.00 2.40 14.68
C GLN A 170 -13.20 2.55 13.74
N LYS A 171 -14.17 3.41 14.06
CA LYS A 171 -15.27 3.75 13.16
C LYS A 171 -14.79 4.70 12.06
N GLU A 172 -14.11 5.79 12.44
CA GLU A 172 -13.54 6.78 11.53
C GLU A 172 -12.51 6.15 10.57
N GLU A 173 -11.67 5.21 11.06
CA GLU A 173 -10.70 4.50 10.23
C GLU A 173 -11.38 3.64 9.14
N ARG A 174 -12.46 2.92 9.50
CA ARG A 174 -13.27 2.14 8.53
C ARG A 174 -14.00 3.03 7.54
N GLU A 175 -14.57 4.15 7.97
CA GLU A 175 -15.22 5.13 7.09
C GLU A 175 -14.20 5.71 6.08
N MET A 176 -13.03 6.14 6.55
CA MET A 176 -11.91 6.61 5.72
C MET A 176 -11.37 5.54 4.76
N GLU A 177 -11.43 4.25 5.10
CA GLU A 177 -11.03 3.16 4.21
C GLU A 177 -12.10 2.87 3.14
N MET A 178 -13.38 2.88 3.52
CA MET A 178 -14.50 2.77 2.56
C MET A 178 -14.48 3.91 1.53
N GLU A 179 -14.24 5.16 1.95
CA GLU A 179 -14.10 6.30 1.03
C GLU A 179 -12.95 6.11 0.04
N LYS A 180 -11.76 5.67 0.52
CA LYS A 180 -10.61 5.38 -0.35
C LYS A 180 -10.91 4.25 -1.33
N HIS A 181 -11.66 3.24 -0.89
CA HIS A 181 -12.04 2.11 -1.74
C HIS A 181 -13.03 2.56 -2.83
N GLU A 182 -14.06 3.32 -2.50
CA GLU A 182 -15.02 3.83 -3.47
C GLU A 182 -14.38 4.81 -4.45
N LEU A 183 -13.47 5.69 -4.00
CA LEU A 183 -12.69 6.55 -4.90
C LEU A 183 -11.83 5.75 -5.88
N ARG A 184 -11.17 4.66 -5.43
CA ARG A 184 -10.42 3.76 -6.31
C ARG A 184 -11.33 3.07 -7.33
N LYS A 185 -12.51 2.63 -6.92
CA LYS A 185 -13.52 2.00 -7.77
C LYS A 185 -14.05 2.98 -8.84
N GLN A 186 -14.33 4.23 -8.48
CA GLN A 186 -14.71 5.29 -9.42
C GLN A 186 -13.60 5.60 -10.43
N LEU A 187 -12.35 5.75 -9.98
CA LEU A 187 -11.20 5.95 -10.86
C LEU A 187 -10.99 4.77 -11.81
N SER A 188 -11.10 3.53 -11.31
CA SER A 188 -11.01 2.31 -12.12
C SER A 188 -12.10 2.27 -13.20
N LYS A 189 -13.35 2.64 -12.86
CA LYS A 189 -14.46 2.75 -13.82
C LYS A 189 -14.16 3.77 -14.92
N LEU A 190 -13.70 4.98 -14.57
CA LEU A 190 -13.34 6.01 -15.54
C LEU A 190 -12.20 5.58 -16.47
N CYS A 191 -11.16 4.93 -15.93
CA CYS A 191 -10.07 4.38 -16.74
C CYS A 191 -10.54 3.26 -17.68
N TYR A 192 -11.46 2.40 -17.23
CA TYR A 192 -12.06 1.34 -18.05
C TYR A 192 -12.92 1.90 -19.18
N GLU A 193 -13.78 2.89 -18.90
CA GLU A 193 -14.56 3.59 -19.94
C GLU A 193 -13.66 4.31 -20.96
N GLN A 194 -12.57 4.95 -20.50
CA GLN A 194 -11.59 5.55 -21.39
C GLN A 194 -10.88 4.51 -22.26
N TRP A 195 -10.51 3.35 -21.70
CA TRP A 195 -9.92 2.25 -22.45
C TRP A 195 -10.88 1.69 -23.50
N LEU A 196 -12.17 1.52 -23.19
CA LEU A 196 -13.20 1.11 -24.15
C LEU A 196 -13.34 2.11 -25.31
N ARG A 197 -13.36 3.42 -25.03
CA ARG A 197 -13.38 4.46 -26.10
C ARG A 197 -12.15 4.38 -26.99
N ASN A 198 -10.96 4.28 -26.39
CA ASN A 198 -9.70 4.14 -27.13
C ASN A 198 -9.66 2.85 -27.97
N LYS A 199 -10.21 1.75 -27.46
CA LYS A 199 -10.30 0.48 -28.19
C LYS A 199 -11.30 0.54 -29.35
N SER A 200 -12.43 1.23 -29.18
CA SER A 200 -13.39 1.48 -30.25
C SER A 200 -12.74 2.30 -31.38
N GLN A 201 -12.08 3.41 -31.04
CA GLN A 201 -11.35 4.24 -32.01
C GLN A 201 -10.23 3.47 -32.73
N GLN A 202 -9.49 2.62 -32.01
CA GLN A 202 -8.46 1.76 -32.62
C GLN A 202 -9.06 0.71 -33.59
N ALA A 203 -10.25 0.17 -33.29
CA ALA A 203 -10.93 -0.76 -34.19
C ALA A 203 -11.48 -0.05 -35.44
N GLU A 204 -12.04 1.15 -35.29
CA GLU A 204 -12.48 2.00 -36.40
C GLU A 204 -11.30 2.41 -37.30
N GLN A 205 -10.18 2.83 -36.70
CA GLN A 205 -8.97 3.15 -37.46
C GLN A 205 -8.45 1.96 -38.26
N ARG A 206 -8.42 0.75 -37.68
CA ARG A 206 -8.05 -0.48 -38.40
C ARG A 206 -8.98 -0.76 -39.58
N ARG A 207 -10.30 -0.62 -39.41
CA ARG A 207 -11.27 -0.77 -40.52
C ARG A 207 -11.02 0.25 -41.63
N MET A 208 -10.68 1.50 -41.27
CA MET A 208 -10.33 2.54 -42.24
C MET A 208 -9.02 2.22 -42.97
N ASP A 209 -8.00 1.74 -42.27
CA ASP A 209 -6.71 1.34 -42.85
C ASP A 209 -6.88 0.10 -43.76
N GLU A 210 -7.67 -0.89 -43.36
CA GLU A 210 -8.06 -2.06 -44.16
C GLU A 210 -8.81 -1.64 -45.43
N HIS A 211 -9.82 -0.77 -45.31
CA HIS A 211 -10.57 -0.25 -46.45
C HIS A 211 -9.69 0.58 -47.38
N LEU A 212 -8.75 1.37 -46.84
CA LEU A 212 -7.79 2.13 -47.64
C LEU A 212 -6.81 1.22 -48.39
N GLN A 213 -6.33 0.14 -47.76
CA GLN A 213 -5.50 -0.87 -48.41
C GLN A 213 -6.27 -1.62 -49.51
N GLN A 214 -7.52 -2.03 -49.25
CA GLN A 214 -8.37 -2.67 -50.25
C GLN A 214 -8.66 -1.74 -51.43
N ALA A 215 -8.98 -0.47 -51.17
CA ALA A 215 -9.18 0.55 -52.21
C ALA A 215 -7.89 0.80 -53.02
N ALA A 216 -6.73 0.83 -52.38
CA ALA A 216 -5.43 0.96 -53.07
C ALA A 216 -5.12 -0.26 -53.95
N LEU A 217 -5.39 -1.48 -53.49
CA LEU A 217 -5.25 -2.70 -54.29
C LEU A 217 -6.24 -2.74 -55.47
N GLN A 218 -7.50 -2.34 -55.26
CA GLN A 218 -8.47 -2.19 -56.35
C GLN A 218 -8.06 -1.11 -57.35
N ALA A 219 -7.50 0.02 -56.90
CA ALA A 219 -6.96 1.07 -57.75
C ALA A 219 -5.76 0.58 -58.57
N ALA A 220 -4.83 -0.18 -57.97
CA ALA A 220 -3.71 -0.79 -58.67
C ALA A 220 -4.17 -1.82 -59.73
N ASN A 221 -5.11 -2.70 -59.37
CA ASN A 221 -5.64 -3.71 -60.30
C ASN A 221 -6.46 -3.09 -61.45
N SER A 222 -7.19 -2.00 -61.19
CA SER A 222 -7.88 -1.26 -62.25
C SER A 222 -6.91 -0.47 -63.13
N MET A 223 -5.82 0.10 -62.58
CA MET A 223 -4.75 0.69 -63.38
C MET A 223 -4.04 -0.33 -64.29
N ALA A 224 -3.89 -1.59 -63.84
CA ALA A 224 -3.33 -2.66 -64.66
C ALA A 224 -4.24 -3.11 -65.82
N ASN A 225 -5.56 -2.91 -65.71
CA ASN A 225 -6.55 -3.35 -66.70
C ASN A 225 -7.20 -2.19 -67.51
N GLN A 226 -6.83 -0.93 -67.27
CA GLN A 226 -7.44 0.22 -67.92
C GLN A 226 -6.51 0.88 -68.95
N ASN A 227 -6.88 0.75 -70.22
CA ASN A 227 -6.49 1.72 -71.25
C ASN A 227 -7.09 3.09 -70.92
N LYS A 228 -6.36 3.88 -70.12
CA LYS A 228 -6.42 5.35 -69.99
C LYS A 228 -7.82 5.98 -70.03
N THR A 229 -8.56 5.91 -68.93
CA THR A 229 -9.58 6.93 -68.63
C THR A 229 -9.08 7.84 -67.51
N VAL A 230 -8.46 8.96 -67.90
CA VAL A 230 -7.96 9.97 -66.96
C VAL A 230 -9.14 10.65 -66.26
N ARG A 231 -9.36 10.32 -64.99
CA ARG A 231 -10.36 10.98 -64.16
C ARG A 231 -9.90 12.41 -63.85
N ASN A 232 -10.41 13.37 -64.62
CA ASN A 232 -10.06 14.79 -64.53
C ASN A 232 -10.57 15.41 -63.22
N VAL A 233 -9.81 15.23 -62.13
CA VAL A 233 -9.96 16.04 -60.92
C VAL A 233 -9.37 17.43 -61.20
N PRO A 234 -10.09 18.53 -60.93
CA PRO A 234 -9.56 19.87 -61.16
C PRO A 234 -8.27 20.13 -60.36
N GLN A 235 -7.20 20.57 -61.03
CA GLN A 235 -5.89 20.81 -60.39
C GLN A 235 -5.95 21.80 -59.21
N ALA A 236 -6.95 22.68 -59.18
CA ALA A 236 -7.21 23.61 -58.08
C ALA A 236 -7.63 22.89 -56.78
N GLU A 237 -8.43 21.82 -56.88
CA GLU A 237 -8.93 21.06 -55.74
C GLU A 237 -7.78 20.28 -55.06
N ILE A 238 -6.91 19.67 -55.87
CA ILE A 238 -5.67 19.02 -55.40
C ILE A 238 -4.80 20.02 -54.61
N ARG A 239 -4.64 21.26 -55.10
CA ARG A 239 -3.89 22.31 -54.40
C ARG A 239 -4.53 22.68 -53.05
N GLN A 240 -5.86 22.77 -52.96
CA GLN A 240 -6.55 23.03 -51.69
C GLN A 240 -6.40 21.88 -50.69
N VAL A 241 -6.47 20.62 -51.14
CA VAL A 241 -6.24 19.44 -50.28
C VAL A 241 -4.81 19.44 -49.73
N VAL A 242 -3.81 19.72 -50.55
CA VAL A 242 -2.40 19.81 -50.10
C VAL A 242 -2.19 20.98 -49.12
N GLN A 243 -2.76 22.15 -49.40
CA GLN A 243 -2.65 23.31 -48.49
C GLN A 243 -3.34 23.06 -47.14
N SER A 244 -4.56 22.53 -47.14
CA SER A 244 -5.29 22.22 -45.91
C SER A 244 -4.61 21.12 -45.08
N TRP A 245 -4.04 20.10 -45.74
CA TRP A 245 -3.18 19.10 -45.08
C TRP A 245 -1.94 19.73 -44.43
N TRP A 246 -1.24 20.62 -45.14
CA TRP A 246 -0.05 21.30 -44.61
C TRP A 246 -0.38 22.17 -43.40
N ILE A 247 -1.46 22.94 -43.45
CA ILE A 247 -1.97 23.75 -42.32
C ILE A 247 -2.31 22.84 -41.13
N LYS A 248 -3.01 21.73 -41.36
CA LYS A 248 -3.38 20.76 -40.31
C LYS A 248 -2.15 20.10 -39.68
N LYS A 249 -1.09 19.83 -40.45
CA LYS A 249 0.20 19.33 -39.94
C LYS A 249 0.94 20.37 -39.11
N GLN A 250 0.97 21.63 -39.54
CA GLN A 250 1.50 22.76 -38.78
C GLN A 250 0.78 22.91 -37.43
N GLU A 251 -0.56 22.86 -37.43
CA GLU A 251 -1.34 22.98 -36.20
C GLU A 251 -1.10 21.80 -35.24
N GLN A 252 -1.05 20.56 -35.75
CA GLN A 252 -0.71 19.37 -34.96
C GLN A 252 0.64 19.53 -34.25
N GLN A 253 1.67 20.02 -34.97
CA GLN A 253 3.01 20.23 -34.39
C GLN A 253 3.01 21.33 -33.32
N LYS A 254 2.28 22.44 -33.54
CA LYS A 254 2.12 23.51 -32.54
C LYS A 254 1.41 23.01 -31.29
N ARG A 255 0.35 22.21 -31.44
CA ARG A 255 -0.42 21.61 -30.33
C ARG A 255 0.47 20.72 -29.46
N GLN A 256 1.26 19.83 -30.07
CA GLN A 256 2.23 18.98 -29.36
C GLN A 256 3.27 19.80 -28.56
N ARG A 257 3.81 20.88 -29.13
CA ARG A 257 4.75 21.77 -28.41
C ARG A 257 4.09 22.44 -27.20
N LEU A 258 2.87 22.93 -27.35
CA LEU A 258 2.11 23.56 -26.27
C LEU A 258 1.73 22.58 -25.15
N GLU A 259 1.32 21.35 -25.49
CA GLU A 259 1.05 20.28 -24.52
C GLU A 259 2.31 19.89 -23.74
N MET A 260 3.44 19.74 -24.43
CA MET A 260 4.74 19.45 -23.79
C MET A 260 5.15 20.57 -22.83
N GLN A 261 5.05 21.84 -23.24
CA GLN A 261 5.32 22.99 -22.36
C GLN A 261 4.38 23.03 -21.16
N ARG A 262 3.07 22.82 -21.35
CA ARG A 262 2.08 22.75 -20.26
C ARG A 262 2.40 21.62 -19.28
N HIS A 263 2.79 20.45 -19.78
CA HIS A 263 3.19 19.31 -18.94
C HIS A 263 4.44 19.62 -18.11
N GLN A 264 5.50 20.17 -18.73
CA GLN A 264 6.71 20.58 -18.03
C GLN A 264 6.42 21.64 -16.95
N LEU A 265 5.58 22.63 -17.25
CA LEU A 265 5.25 23.70 -16.32
C LEU A 265 4.38 23.20 -15.14
N LYS A 266 3.48 22.25 -15.39
CA LYS A 266 2.75 21.51 -14.33
C LYS A 266 3.72 20.74 -13.42
N LYS A 267 4.65 19.97 -14.01
CA LYS A 267 5.66 19.19 -13.28
C LYS A 267 6.55 20.07 -12.39
N LYS A 268 7.05 21.20 -12.92
CA LYS A 268 7.84 22.18 -12.14
C LYS A 268 7.07 22.74 -10.94
N ARG A 269 5.79 23.09 -11.12
CA ARG A 269 4.93 23.60 -10.03
C ARG A 269 4.69 22.55 -8.94
N GLU A 270 4.46 21.31 -9.33
CA GLU A 270 4.28 20.19 -8.40
C GLU A 270 5.56 19.88 -7.60
N GLU A 271 6.72 19.93 -8.27
CA GLU A 271 8.03 19.78 -7.61
C GLU A 271 8.30 20.90 -6.61
N GLN A 272 7.99 22.16 -6.96
CA GLN A 272 8.06 23.30 -6.02
C GLN A 272 7.15 23.10 -4.81
N ARG A 273 5.90 22.67 -5.02
CA ARG A 273 4.96 22.35 -3.92
C ARG A 273 5.51 21.24 -3.02
N ARG A 274 6.10 20.19 -3.59
CA ARG A 274 6.73 19.10 -2.85
C ARG A 274 7.94 19.58 -2.03
N LYS A 275 8.77 20.45 -2.60
CA LYS A 275 9.89 21.10 -1.89
C LYS A 275 9.41 21.92 -0.70
N GLN A 276 8.42 22.80 -0.88
CA GLN A 276 7.83 23.59 0.21
C GLN A 276 7.22 22.72 1.33
N LEU A 277 6.58 21.59 0.99
CA LEU A 277 6.05 20.65 1.98
C LEU A 277 7.16 19.92 2.74
N ALA A 278 8.21 19.49 2.04
CA ALA A 278 9.38 18.86 2.66
C ALA A 278 10.12 19.84 3.58
N GLU A 279 10.27 21.10 3.17
CA GLU A 279 10.87 22.16 3.98
C GLU A 279 10.07 22.45 5.25
N LYS A 280 8.73 22.59 5.15
CA LYS A 280 7.85 22.74 6.33
C LYS A 280 7.92 21.53 7.27
N ALA A 281 8.00 20.32 6.72
CA ALA A 281 8.18 19.11 7.52
C ALA A 281 9.55 19.06 8.21
N TRP A 282 10.61 19.51 7.53
CA TRP A 282 11.95 19.63 8.09
C TRP A 282 12.03 20.71 9.18
N GLN A 283 11.44 21.89 8.97
CA GLN A 283 11.33 22.94 9.99
C GLN A 283 10.61 22.42 11.24
N LYS A 284 9.46 21.75 11.08
CA LYS A 284 8.72 21.10 12.18
C LYS A 284 9.53 20.00 12.88
N TRP A 285 10.38 19.29 12.14
CA TRP A 285 11.30 18.31 12.73
C TRP A 285 12.40 19.00 13.53
N MET A 286 13.04 20.04 12.98
CA MET A 286 14.08 20.83 13.66
C MET A 286 13.59 21.47 14.96
N THR A 287 12.41 22.09 14.98
CA THR A 287 11.82 22.63 16.23
C THR A 287 11.64 21.53 17.28
N ASN A 288 11.27 20.33 16.86
CA ASN A 288 11.08 19.19 17.76
C ASN A 288 12.41 18.53 18.20
N VAL A 289 13.49 18.66 17.43
CA VAL A 289 14.81 18.09 17.79
C VAL A 289 15.40 18.79 19.01
N TYR A 290 15.29 20.12 19.13
CA TYR A 290 15.82 20.86 20.29
C TYR A 290 15.03 20.61 21.58
N GLY A 291 13.72 20.32 21.47
CA GLY A 291 12.86 19.99 22.62
C GLY A 291 12.96 18.54 23.09
N LYS A 292 13.62 17.65 22.33
CA LYS A 292 13.88 16.27 22.79
C LYS A 292 15.05 16.27 23.77
N PRO A 293 14.97 15.50 24.87
CA PRO A 293 16.14 15.30 25.73
C PRO A 293 17.27 14.73 24.88
N LYS A 294 18.47 15.30 25.00
CA LYS A 294 19.66 14.76 24.33
C LYS A 294 19.80 13.28 24.76
N PRO A 295 19.99 12.34 23.82
CA PRO A 295 20.23 10.95 24.21
C PRO A 295 21.44 10.94 25.15
N VAL A 296 21.26 10.31 26.32
CA VAL A 296 22.34 10.21 27.32
C VAL A 296 23.57 9.62 26.63
N PRO A 297 24.77 10.21 26.76
CA PRO A 297 25.95 9.74 26.05
C PRO A 297 26.19 8.27 26.36
N MET A 298 26.00 7.42 25.36
CA MET A 298 26.02 5.95 25.44
C MET A 298 27.47 5.45 25.57
N ASN A 299 28.10 5.82 26.68
CA ASN A 299 29.45 5.49 27.14
C ASN A 299 29.71 5.88 28.62
N GLN A 300 28.77 6.52 29.33
CA GLN A 300 28.96 6.91 30.76
C GLN A 300 28.77 5.75 31.77
N GLY A 301 28.65 4.50 31.30
CA GLY A 301 28.49 3.33 32.17
C GLY A 301 27.30 3.46 33.13
N MET A 302 27.55 3.31 34.43
CA MET A 302 26.51 3.35 35.46
C MET A 302 25.81 4.71 35.58
N ASP A 303 26.45 5.83 35.22
CA ASP A 303 25.78 7.15 35.28
C ASP A 303 24.67 7.27 34.24
N SER A 304 24.65 6.44 33.18
CA SER A 304 23.52 6.38 32.24
C SER A 304 22.24 5.78 32.82
N LEU A 305 22.31 5.11 33.98
CA LEU A 305 21.15 4.61 34.74
C LEU A 305 20.67 5.61 35.80
N ARG A 306 21.34 6.75 35.96
CA ARG A 306 21.02 7.77 36.96
C ARG A 306 19.91 8.66 36.41
N GLY A 307 18.70 8.54 36.98
CA GLY A 307 17.50 9.25 36.52
C GLY A 307 17.52 10.78 36.69
N SER A 308 18.58 11.36 37.26
CA SER A 308 18.75 12.80 37.40
C SER A 308 20.15 13.25 36.97
N VAL A 309 20.21 14.40 36.30
CA VAL A 309 21.45 15.06 35.83
C VAL A 309 22.00 16.08 36.83
N SER A 310 21.35 16.25 37.99
CA SER A 310 21.85 17.12 39.05
C SER A 310 22.99 16.44 39.81
N ALA A 311 23.99 17.23 40.21
CA ALA A 311 25.02 16.76 41.13
C ALA A 311 24.36 16.40 42.46
N MET A 312 24.12 15.10 42.68
CA MET A 312 23.60 14.62 43.98
C MET A 312 24.57 15.10 45.07
N TYR A 313 24.01 15.66 46.14
CA TYR A 313 24.75 16.20 47.27
C TYR A 313 25.79 15.18 47.77
N VAL A 314 27.07 15.47 47.57
CA VAL A 314 28.16 14.71 48.14
C VAL A 314 28.30 15.18 49.58
N ASN A 315 27.97 14.30 50.53
CA ASN A 315 28.14 14.60 51.95
C ASN A 315 29.62 14.95 52.21
N PRO A 316 29.95 16.18 52.65
CA PRO A 316 31.34 16.60 52.86
C PRO A 316 31.96 15.91 54.09
N LEU A 317 31.14 15.30 54.95
CA LEU A 317 31.60 14.56 56.13
C LEU A 317 31.65 13.06 55.79
N PRO A 318 32.81 12.39 55.96
CA PRO A 318 32.90 10.96 55.75
C PRO A 318 32.05 10.22 56.78
N TRP A 319 31.29 9.22 56.33
CA TRP A 319 30.48 8.37 57.21
C TRP A 319 31.34 7.70 58.28
N GLN A 320 31.23 8.17 59.53
CA GLN A 320 31.95 7.55 60.62
C GLN A 320 31.34 6.18 60.96
N PRO A 321 32.14 5.11 61.04
CA PRO A 321 31.62 3.80 61.39
C PRO A 321 31.12 3.79 62.84
N LEU A 322 29.89 3.32 63.05
CA LEU A 322 29.16 3.22 64.34
C LEU A 322 29.87 2.42 65.46
N LYS A 323 31.10 1.95 65.25
CA LYS A 323 31.84 1.05 66.16
C LYS A 323 32.29 1.70 67.47
N LYS A 324 32.19 3.02 67.66
CA LYS A 324 32.69 3.69 68.88
C LYS A 324 31.66 3.83 70.01
N VAL A 325 30.37 3.62 69.77
CA VAL A 325 29.32 3.85 70.79
C VAL A 325 29.24 2.72 71.84
N GLN A 326 29.76 1.52 71.54
CA GLN A 326 29.71 0.39 72.47
C GLN A 326 30.83 0.38 73.53
N ASP A 327 31.95 1.05 73.28
CA ASP A 327 33.08 1.06 74.23
C ASP A 327 32.90 2.10 75.34
N GLU A 328 32.21 3.21 75.08
CA GLU A 328 31.93 4.25 76.11
C GLU A 328 30.89 3.80 77.15
N LEU A 329 29.96 2.91 76.79
CA LEU A 329 29.00 2.30 77.72
C LEU A 329 29.62 1.26 78.66
N LYS A 330 30.90 0.91 78.50
CA LYS A 330 31.61 -0.08 79.32
C LYS A 330 32.37 0.51 80.51
N TYR A 331 32.45 1.84 80.63
CA TYR A 331 33.17 2.54 81.70
C TYR A 331 32.26 3.18 82.77
N HIS A 332 30.95 2.89 82.75
CA HIS A 332 29.97 3.39 83.74
C HIS A 332 29.17 2.26 84.43
N LYS A 333 29.87 1.21 84.88
CA LYS A 333 29.35 0.19 85.81
C LYS A 333 30.35 -0.14 86.89
#